data_AF-A0A2R7SGI4-F1
#
_entry.id   AF-A0A2R7SGI4-F1
#
_cell.length_a   1.000
_cell.length_b   1.000
_cell.length_c   1.000
_cell.angle_alpha   90.00
_cell.angle_beta   90.00
_cell.angle_gamma   90.00
#
_symmetry.space_group_name_H-M   'P 1'
#
loop_
_entity.id
_entity.type
_entity.pdbx_description
1 polymer ?
#
loop_
_entity_poly.entity_id
_entity_poly.type
_entity_poly.pdbx_seq_one_letter_code
_entity_poly.pdbx_strand_id
1 'polypeptide(L)' 'MSATSEPDTMQPHTDNARRVARWAFDAGTARIHAFDAHGQVVMAIPACPLFGLRLAAAFGMVLPANRVSSQSGE' A
#
# COMPACT_ATOMS: atom_id res chain seq x y z
N MET A 1 -18.99 47.75 -22.15
CA MET A 1 -19.52 46.40 -21.88
C MET A 1 -18.39 45.62 -21.24
N SER A 2 -18.36 45.53 -19.92
CA SER A 2 -17.22 44.98 -19.17
C SER A 2 -17.36 43.48 -19.01
N ALA A 3 -16.35 42.74 -19.45
CA ALA A 3 -16.27 41.30 -19.33
C ALA A 3 -16.28 40.90 -17.85
N THR A 4 -17.29 40.12 -17.47
CA THR A 4 -17.33 39.41 -16.19
C THR A 4 -16.34 38.25 -16.28
N SER A 5 -15.17 38.40 -15.66
CA SER A 5 -14.25 37.28 -15.45
C SER A 5 -14.90 36.31 -14.48
N GLU A 6 -15.36 35.16 -14.98
CA GLU A 6 -15.83 34.07 -14.15
C GLU A 6 -14.67 33.57 -13.25
N PRO A 7 -14.93 33.24 -11.98
CA PRO A 7 -13.89 32.70 -11.12
C PRO A 7 -13.48 31.34 -11.67
N ASP A 8 -12.20 31.25 -12.05
CA ASP A 8 -11.49 30.03 -12.40
C ASP A 8 -11.83 28.98 -11.33
N THR A 9 -12.72 28.07 -11.70
CA THR A 9 -13.16 27.01 -10.80
C THR A 9 -11.92 26.18 -10.58
N MET A 10 -11.29 26.30 -9.41
CA MET A 10 -10.28 25.35 -8.94
C MET A 10 -10.95 23.98 -8.93
N GLN A 11 -10.93 23.30 -10.08
CA GLN A 11 -11.25 21.90 -10.15
C GLN A 11 -10.26 21.27 -9.19
N PRO A 12 -10.72 20.53 -8.15
CA PRO A 12 -9.80 19.76 -7.37
C PRO A 12 -9.09 18.87 -8.37
N HIS A 13 -7.81 19.12 -8.58
CA HIS A 13 -6.96 18.19 -9.29
C HIS A 13 -6.97 16.97 -8.39
N THR A 14 -7.95 16.09 -8.59
CA THR A 14 -7.89 14.72 -8.13
C THR A 14 -6.80 14.12 -8.98
N ASP A 15 -5.56 14.49 -8.63
CA ASP A 15 -4.39 13.71 -8.93
C ASP A 15 -4.83 12.28 -8.66
N ASN A 16 -4.63 11.41 -9.64
CA ASN A 16 -4.93 10.00 -9.52
C ASN A 16 -3.89 9.40 -8.55
N ALA A 17 -3.83 9.93 -7.32
CA ALA A 17 -3.10 9.43 -6.19
C ALA A 17 -3.50 7.98 -6.10
N ARG A 18 -2.58 7.14 -6.55
CA ARG A 18 -2.73 5.73 -6.86
C ARG A 18 -3.53 5.09 -5.73
N ARG A 19 -4.84 4.93 -5.94
CA ARG A 19 -5.78 4.70 -4.83
C ARG A 19 -5.45 3.35 -4.22
N VAL A 20 -5.31 3.32 -2.90
CA VAL A 20 -5.10 2.07 -2.18
C VAL A 20 -6.38 1.25 -2.27
N ALA A 21 -6.30 0.11 -2.92
CA ALA A 21 -7.40 -0.85 -3.03
C ALA A 21 -7.31 -1.94 -1.96
N ARG A 22 -6.10 -2.24 -1.47
CA ARG A 22 -5.88 -3.32 -0.50
C ARG A 22 -4.68 -3.06 0.40
N TRP A 23 -4.77 -3.54 1.64
CA TRP A 23 -3.67 -3.58 2.60
C TRP A 23 -3.32 -5.04 2.94
N ALA A 24 -2.03 -5.35 3.11
CA ALA A 24 -1.59 -6.66 3.59
C ALA A 24 -0.37 -6.52 4.51
N PHE A 25 -0.27 -7.42 5.50
CA PHE A 25 0.90 -7.54 6.34
C PHE A 25 1.82 -8.66 5.82
N ASP A 26 3.08 -8.34 5.57
CA ASP A 26 4.16 -9.29 5.28
C ASP A 26 4.91 -9.61 6.58
N ALA A 27 4.70 -10.82 7.07
CA ALA A 27 5.34 -11.31 8.29
C ALA A 27 6.83 -11.65 8.11
N GLY A 28 7.28 -11.89 6.87
CA GLY A 28 8.67 -12.18 6.56
C GLY A 28 9.55 -10.94 6.62
N THR A 29 9.03 -9.79 6.19
CA THR A 29 9.76 -8.52 6.22
C THR A 29 9.29 -7.55 7.29
N ALA A 30 8.30 -7.94 8.10
CA ALA A 30 7.63 -7.11 9.10
C ALA A 30 7.16 -5.77 8.52
N ARG A 31 6.46 -5.82 7.39
CA ARG A 31 5.97 -4.63 6.67
C ARG A 31 4.48 -4.70 6.39
N ILE A 32 3.85 -3.53 6.37
CA ILE A 32 2.49 -3.35 5.87
C ILE A 32 2.59 -2.80 4.45
N HIS A 33 2.02 -3.49 3.48
CA HIS A 33 1.95 -3.09 2.09
C HIS A 33 0.58 -2.54 1.74
N ALA A 34 0.55 -1.41 1.03
CA ALA A 34 -0.62 -0.92 0.33
C ALA A 34 -0.50 -1.24 -1.16
N PHE A 35 -1.56 -1.80 -1.74
CA PHE A 35 -1.65 -2.14 -3.15
C PHE A 35 -2.71 -1.28 -3.84
N ASP A 36 -2.44 -0.91 -5.09
CA ASP A 36 -3.47 -0.36 -5.98
C ASP A 36 -4.38 -1.47 -6.54
N ALA A 37 -5.39 -1.08 -7.32
CA ALA A 37 -6.34 -1.99 -7.94
C ALA A 37 -5.70 -3.00 -8.93
N HIS A 38 -4.48 -2.72 -9.40
CA HIS A 38 -3.72 -3.61 -10.30
C HIS A 38 -2.77 -4.55 -9.52
N GLY A 39 -2.78 -4.48 -8.18
CA GLY A 39 -1.90 -5.29 -7.34
C GLY A 39 -0.47 -4.77 -7.24
N GLN A 40 -0.21 -3.53 -7.66
CA GLN A 40 1.12 -2.91 -7.51
C GLN A 40 1.27 -2.29 -6.13
N VAL A 41 2.44 -2.45 -5.51
CA VAL A 41 2.75 -1.81 -4.23
C VAL A 41 2.89 -0.31 -4.45
N VAL A 42 2.09 0.48 -3.73
CA VAL A 42 2.14 1.95 -3.78
C VAL A 42 2.78 2.54 -2.53
N MET A 43 2.80 1.78 -1.43
CA MET A 43 3.42 2.16 -0.16
C MET A 43 3.82 0.92 0.64
N ALA A 44 4.92 1.02 1.39
CA ALA A 44 5.33 0.01 2.35
C ALA A 44 5.74 0.69 3.67
N ILE A 45 5.16 0.26 4.78
CA ILE A 45 5.38 0.83 6.12
C ILE A 45 6.10 -0.22 6.97
N PRO A 46 7.27 0.08 7.56
CA PRO A 46 7.89 -0.82 8.52
C PRO A 46 7.01 -0.94 9.77
N ALA A 47 6.74 -2.17 10.18
CA ALA A 47 6.05 -2.48 11.43
C ALA A 47 7.04 -3.08 12.42
N CYS A 48 6.79 -2.88 13.72
CA CYS A 48 7.63 -3.49 14.74
C CYS A 48 7.39 -5.02 14.73
N PRO A 49 8.46 -5.85 14.61
CA PRO A 49 8.35 -7.31 14.54
C PRO A 49 7.63 -7.94 15.74
N LEU A 50 7.69 -7.27 16.90
CA LEU A 50 7.08 -7.75 18.15
C LEU A 50 5.55 -7.81 18.07
N PHE A 51 4.92 -7.05 17.17
CA PHE A 51 3.47 -7.10 16.95
C PHE A 51 3.05 -8.15 15.92
N GLY A 52 4.00 -8.86 15.29
CA GLY A 52 3.83 -9.70 14.09
C GLY A 52 2.47 -10.36 13.94
N LEU A 53 2.16 -11.38 14.75
CA LEU A 53 0.91 -12.16 14.61
C LEU A 53 -0.35 -11.39 15.02
N ARG A 54 -0.27 -10.51 16.03
CA ARG A 54 -1.43 -9.73 16.49
C ARG A 54 -1.79 -8.65 15.49
N LEU A 55 -0.79 -8.02 14.88
CA LEU A 55 -0.95 -7.06 13.82
C LEU A 55 -1.44 -7.74 12.54
N ALA A 56 -0.90 -8.92 12.20
CA ALA A 56 -1.35 -9.72 11.06
C ALA A 56 -2.87 -10.01 11.13
N ALA A 57 -3.41 -10.30 12.31
CA ALA A 57 -4.84 -10.56 12.52
C ALA A 57 -5.74 -9.34 12.22
N ALA A 58 -5.19 -8.13 12.22
CA ALA A 58 -5.93 -6.92 11.85
C ALA A 58 -6.06 -6.74 10.32
N PHE A 59 -5.35 -7.53 9.52
CA PHE A 59 -5.40 -7.46 8.06
C PHE A 59 -6.22 -8.63 7.50
N GLY A 60 -7.08 -8.35 6.53
CA GLY A 60 -7.83 -9.37 5.79
C GLY A 60 -6.94 -10.26 4.90
N MET A 61 -5.65 -9.93 4.77
CA MET A 61 -4.67 -10.70 4.00
C MET A 61 -3.29 -10.63 4.67
N VAL A 62 -2.69 -11.80 4.90
CA VAL A 62 -1.32 -11.94 5.40
C VAL A 62 -0.49 -12.58 4.30
N LEU A 63 0.57 -11.89 3.89
CA LEU A 63 1.51 -12.45 2.93
C LEU A 63 2.49 -13.35 3.68
N PRO A 64 2.61 -14.64 3.30
CA PRO A 64 3.56 -15.52 3.92
C PRO A 64 4.98 -15.02 3.64
N ALA A 65 5.86 -15.16 4.64
CA ALA A 65 7.29 -14.98 4.43
C ALA A 65 7.71 -15.87 3.26
N ASN A 66 8.19 -15.26 2.17
CA ASN A 66 8.63 -16.02 1.02
C ASN A 66 9.68 -17.03 1.50
N ARG A 67 9.39 -18.33 1.40
CA ARG A 67 10.40 -19.37 1.64
C ARG A 67 11.40 -19.26 0.50
N VAL A 68 12.43 -18.45 0.69
CA VAL A 68 13.69 -18.67 0.01
C VAL A 68 14.23 -19.97 0.61
N SER A 69 13.79 -21.09 0.06
CA SER A 69 14.49 -22.35 0.19
C SER A 69 15.83 -22.11 -0.50
N SER A 70 16.86 -21.78 0.29
CA SER A 70 18.24 -21.92 -0.14
C SER A 70 18.44 -23.39 -0.46
N GLN A 71 18.21 -23.76 -1.72
CA GLN A 71 18.68 -25.02 -2.28
C GLN A 71 20.19 -24.88 -2.44
N SER A 72 20.90 -25.01 -1.32
CA SER A 72 22.34 -25.28 -1.31
C SER A 72 22.51 -26.70 -1.86
N GLY A 73 22.76 -26.80 -3.17
CA GLY A 73 23.25 -28.02 -3.81
C GLY A 73 24.77 -27.96 -3.84
N GLU A 74 25.37 -29.04 -3.33
CA GLU A 74 26.80 -29.37 -3.23
C GLU A 74 27.65 -29.08 -4.48
#